data_AF-A0A512H354-F1
#
_entry.id   AF-A0A512H354-F1
#
_cell.length_a   1.000
_cell.length_b   1.000
_cell.length_c   1.000
_cell.angle_alpha   90.00
_cell.angle_beta   90.00
_cell.angle_gamma   90.00
#
_symmetry.space_group_name_H-M   'P 1'
#
loop_
_entity.id
_entity.type
_entity.pdbx_description
1 polymer ?
#
loop_
_entity_poly.entity_id
_entity_poly.type
_entity_poly.pdbx_seq_one_letter_code
_entity_poly.pdbx_strand_id
1 'polypeptide(L)'
;MSVSSSMASLADLIDSVGDLRPHLSIAHHIPGRVRLKIGIGALGVLKAGAAGGPSLQLEDLCRIQGIQSVRLNAGAQSVVVSYDPAVIPPSFWQDCLSLPEDRLRAMLAATLPPGKASLEEDAPRSDPRGLS
;
A
#
# COMPACT_ATOMS: atom_id res chain seq x y z
N MET A 1 24.09 -14.95 -12.26
CA MET A 1 23.82 -13.73 -11.46
C MET A 1 22.44 -13.23 -11.82
N SER A 2 21.43 -13.48 -10.98
CA SER A 2 20.14 -12.78 -11.00
C SER A 2 19.36 -13.21 -9.76
N VAL A 3 19.51 -12.45 -8.67
CA VAL A 3 18.51 -12.41 -7.61
C VAL A 3 17.48 -11.38 -8.05
N SER A 4 16.48 -11.83 -8.79
CA SER A 4 15.32 -11.01 -9.13
C SER A 4 14.41 -11.01 -7.90
N SER A 5 14.71 -10.12 -6.95
CA SER A 5 13.85 -9.88 -5.78
C SER A 5 12.58 -9.19 -6.24
N SER A 6 11.59 -9.99 -6.66
CA SER A 6 10.25 -9.49 -6.96
C SER A 6 9.19 -10.39 -6.30
N MET A 7 9.28 -10.54 -4.99
CA MET A 7 8.15 -10.90 -4.13
C MET A 7 8.44 -10.30 -2.75
N ALA A 8 8.19 -9.00 -2.57
CA ALA A 8 8.06 -8.47 -1.21
C ALA A 8 6.91 -9.26 -0.58
N SER A 9 7.23 -10.16 0.34
CA SER A 9 6.23 -11.02 0.96
C SER A 9 5.25 -10.14 1.76
N LEU A 10 4.07 -10.68 2.06
CA LEU A 10 3.13 -10.02 2.96
C LEU A 10 3.80 -9.65 4.30
N ALA A 11 4.73 -10.50 4.76
CA ALA A 11 5.51 -10.22 5.96
C ALA A 11 6.43 -8.99 5.79
N ASP A 12 7.15 -8.89 4.67
CA ASP A 12 8.02 -7.75 4.38
C ASP A 12 7.24 -6.43 4.29
N LEU A 13 6.02 -6.47 3.72
CA LEU A 13 5.13 -5.32 3.67
C LEU A 13 4.68 -4.90 5.08
N ILE A 14 4.27 -5.87 5.90
CA ILE A 14 3.86 -5.60 7.29
C ILE A 14 5.02 -5.00 8.09
N ASP A 15 6.21 -5.58 7.99
CA ASP A 15 7.39 -5.11 8.71
C ASP A 15 7.78 -3.70 8.24
N SER A 16 7.72 -3.44 6.92
CA SER A 16 7.97 -2.10 6.37
C SER A 16 6.97 -1.04 6.86
N VAL A 17 5.69 -1.40 7.02
CA VAL A 17 4.68 -0.50 7.60
C VAL A 17 4.99 -0.22 9.08
N GLY A 18 5.43 -1.25 9.82
CA GLY A 18 5.89 -1.14 11.20
C GLY A 18 7.10 -0.20 11.37
N ASP A 19 8.06 -0.25 10.46
CA ASP A 19 9.25 0.61 10.50
C ASP A 19 8.95 2.06 10.08
N LEU A 20 7.99 2.25 9.17
CA LEU A 20 7.64 3.58 8.66
C LEU A 20 6.68 4.35 9.57
N ARG A 21 5.73 3.69 10.24
CA ARG A 21 4.71 4.36 11.05
C ARG A 21 5.23 5.39 12.06
N PRO A 22 6.40 5.23 12.75
CA PRO A 22 6.86 6.23 13.73
C PRO A 22 7.26 7.55 13.06
N HIS A 23 7.46 7.53 11.74
CA HIS A 23 7.83 8.67 10.93
C HIS A 23 6.67 9.20 10.09
N LEU A 24 5.46 8.66 10.25
CA LEU A 24 4.28 9.07 9.53
C LEU A 24 3.28 9.76 10.45
N SER A 25 2.57 10.75 9.92
CA SER A 25 1.45 11.39 10.62
C SER A 25 0.37 11.76 9.61
N ILE A 26 -0.91 11.72 10.02
CA ILE A 26 -2.00 12.18 9.17
C ILE A 26 -2.01 13.71 9.14
N ALA A 27 -1.77 14.27 7.96
CA ALA A 27 -1.81 15.70 7.73
C ALA A 27 -3.22 16.20 7.40
N HIS A 28 -3.96 15.40 6.64
CA HIS A 28 -5.35 15.66 6.29
C HIS A 28 -6.01 14.34 5.87
N HIS A 29 -7.27 14.15 6.24
CA HIS A 29 -7.99 12.92 5.94
C HIS A 29 -9.46 13.20 5.68
N ILE A 30 -9.94 12.65 4.58
CA ILE A 30 -11.35 12.55 4.21
C ILE A 30 -11.63 11.11 3.75
N PRO A 31 -12.90 10.64 3.81
CA PRO A 31 -13.26 9.37 3.18
C PRO A 31 -12.80 9.32 1.73
N GLY A 32 -12.04 8.28 1.39
CA GLY A 32 -11.45 8.04 0.07
C GLY A 32 -10.13 8.78 -0.23
N ARG A 33 -9.65 9.67 0.66
CA ARG A 33 -8.32 10.28 0.51
C ARG A 33 -7.64 10.61 1.84
N VAL A 34 -6.41 10.14 2.00
CA VAL A 34 -5.55 10.52 3.13
C VAL A 34 -4.27 11.17 2.62
N ARG A 35 -3.80 12.19 3.33
CA ARG A 35 -2.47 12.76 3.16
C ARG A 35 -1.65 12.47 4.40
N LEU A 36 -0.58 11.72 4.23
CA LEU A 36 0.39 11.38 5.26
C LEU A 36 1.60 12.28 5.11
N LYS A 37 2.01 12.95 6.19
CA LYS A 37 3.28 13.66 6.30
C LYS A 37 4.39 12.65 6.56
N ILE A 38 5.52 12.84 5.89
CA ILE A 38 6.72 12.03 6.03
C ILE A 38 7.72 12.82 6.86
N GLY A 39 8.03 12.31 8.06
CA GLY A 39 9.08 12.84 8.91
C GLY A 39 10.48 12.50 8.39
N ILE A 40 11.48 13.25 8.84
CA ILE A 40 12.88 13.13 8.39
C ILE A 40 13.43 11.71 8.63
N GLY A 41 12.99 11.00 9.67
CA GLY A 41 13.41 9.63 9.97
C GLY A 41 12.98 8.59 8.93
N ALA A 42 11.90 8.85 8.18
CA ALA A 42 11.43 7.93 7.13
C ALA A 42 12.43 7.82 5.96
N LEU A 43 13.20 8.87 5.68
CA LEU A 43 14.25 8.83 4.65
C LEU A 43 15.35 7.81 4.99
N GLY A 44 15.62 7.59 6.29
CA GLY A 44 16.55 6.56 6.75
C GLY A 44 16.02 5.15 6.49
N VAL A 45 14.74 4.92 6.80
CA VAL A 45 14.05 3.63 6.57
C VAL A 45 13.93 3.31 5.08
N LEU A 46 13.50 4.28 4.26
CA LEU A 46 13.39 4.11 2.81
C LEU A 46 14.76 3.87 2.14
N LYS A 47 15.83 4.51 2.63
CA LYS A 47 17.21 4.28 2.13
C LYS A 47 17.80 2.95 2.61
N ALA A 48 17.45 2.48 3.80
CA ALA A 48 17.90 1.18 4.31
C ALA A 48 17.34 0.02 3.47
N GLY A 49 16.09 0.14 2.99
CA GLY A 49 15.52 -0.78 2.00
C GLY A 49 16.35 -0.85 0.71
N ALA A 50 16.82 0.29 0.19
CA ALA A 50 17.65 0.34 -1.02
C ALA A 50 19.04 -0.31 -0.86
N ALA A 51 19.49 -0.58 0.38
CA ALA A 51 20.77 -1.23 0.70
C ALA A 51 20.67 -2.76 0.86
N GLY A 52 19.53 -3.37 0.50
CA GLY A 52 19.31 -4.82 0.55
C GLY A 52 18.39 -5.31 1.67
N GLY A 53 17.79 -4.41 2.45
CA GLY A 53 16.65 -4.72 3.32
C GLY A 53 15.32 -4.70 2.57
N PRO A 54 14.19 -5.06 3.21
CA PRO A 54 12.87 -4.89 2.61
C PRO A 54 12.66 -3.41 2.28
N SER A 55 12.54 -3.11 0.99
CA SER A 55 12.33 -1.75 0.48
C SER A 55 10.87 -1.61 0.09
N LEU A 56 10.08 -0.90 0.89
CA LEU A 56 8.72 -0.56 0.49
C LEU A 56 8.78 0.43 -0.67
N GLN A 57 8.41 -0.03 -1.86
CA GLN A 57 8.18 0.86 -2.99
C GLN A 57 6.75 1.39 -2.92
N LEU A 58 6.52 2.63 -3.39
CA LEU A 58 5.17 3.21 -3.37
C LEU A 58 4.20 2.39 -4.22
N GLU A 59 4.72 1.70 -5.23
CA GLU A 59 3.99 0.80 -6.11
C GLU A 59 3.51 -0.46 -5.37
N ASP A 60 4.20 -0.90 -4.32
CA ASP A 60 3.78 -2.05 -3.51
C ASP A 60 2.49 -1.73 -2.73
N LEU A 61 2.30 -0.46 -2.33
CA LEU A 61 1.06 -0.01 -1.69
C LEU A 61 -0.14 -0.07 -2.64
N CYS A 62 0.07 0.05 -3.96
CA CYS A 62 -1.01 -0.11 -4.94
C CYS A 62 -1.50 -1.57 -5.05
N ARG A 63 -0.80 -2.54 -4.47
CA ARG A 63 -1.23 -3.95 -4.42
C ARG A 63 -2.28 -4.22 -3.34
N ILE A 64 -2.41 -3.30 -2.38
CA ILE A 64 -3.40 -3.38 -1.31
C ILE A 64 -4.79 -3.16 -1.92
N GLN A 65 -5.70 -4.10 -1.70
CA GLN A 65 -7.07 -3.97 -2.21
C GLN A 65 -7.73 -2.70 -1.65
N GLY A 66 -8.34 -1.92 -2.54
CA GLY A 66 -8.97 -0.65 -2.19
C GLY A 66 -8.04 0.55 -2.29
N ILE A 67 -6.72 0.39 -2.41
CA ILE A 67 -5.85 1.50 -2.81
C ILE A 67 -6.04 1.75 -4.31
N GLN A 68 -6.36 2.99 -4.67
CA GLN A 68 -6.58 3.38 -6.08
C GLN A 68 -5.37 4.12 -6.65
N SER A 69 -4.68 4.92 -5.84
CA SER A 69 -3.45 5.59 -6.23
C SER A 69 -2.62 6.03 -5.03
N VAL A 70 -1.31 6.04 -5.21
CA VAL A 70 -0.34 6.58 -4.25
C VAL A 70 0.52 7.59 -4.97
N ARG A 71 0.68 8.79 -4.39
CA ARG A 71 1.50 9.86 -4.95
C ARG A 71 2.39 10.49 -3.89
N LEU A 72 3.69 10.50 -4.15
CA LEU A 72 4.66 11.24 -3.35
C LEU A 72 4.72 12.70 -3.81
N ASN A 73 4.57 13.61 -2.86
CA ASN A 73 4.88 15.01 -3.03
C ASN A 73 6.17 15.30 -2.26
N ALA A 74 7.30 15.24 -2.98
CA ALA A 74 8.63 15.45 -2.41
C ALA A 74 8.79 16.87 -1.86
N GLY A 75 8.31 17.89 -2.58
CA GLY A 75 8.40 19.29 -2.15
C GLY A 75 7.64 19.58 -0.86
N ALA A 76 6.56 18.84 -0.58
CA ALA A 76 5.75 18.98 0.62
C ALA A 76 5.94 17.84 1.64
N GLN A 77 6.95 16.98 1.45
CA GLN A 77 7.26 15.83 2.30
C GLN A 77 6.01 15.03 2.71
N SER A 78 5.19 14.66 1.73
CA SER A 78 3.94 13.96 2.02
C SER A 78 3.58 12.95 0.95
N VAL A 79 2.87 11.90 1.34
CA VAL A 79 2.25 10.94 0.44
C VAL A 79 0.74 11.17 0.46
N VAL A 80 0.14 11.23 -0.71
CA VAL A 80 -1.31 11.26 -0.88
C VAL A 80 -1.74 9.89 -1.36
N VAL A 81 -2.67 9.28 -0.63
CA VAL A 81 -3.28 8.01 -1.00
C VAL A 81 -4.75 8.25 -1.30
N SER A 82 -5.19 7.81 -2.47
CA SER A 82 -6.62 7.69 -2.80
C SER A 82 -7.03 6.24 -2.62
N TYR A 83 -8.14 6.01 -1.94
CA TYR A 83 -8.63 4.68 -1.60
C TYR A 83 -10.15 4.58 -1.75
N ASP A 84 -10.67 3.36 -1.82
CA ASP A 84 -12.10 3.08 -1.75
C ASP A 84 -12.52 2.96 -0.28
N PRO A 85 -13.33 3.90 0.27
CA PRO A 85 -13.78 3.85 1.65
C PRO A 85 -14.73 2.68 1.95
N ALA A 86 -15.30 2.03 0.93
CA ALA A 86 -16.10 0.81 1.12
C ALA A 86 -15.23 -0.43 1.37
N VAL A 87 -13.96 -0.40 0.93
CA VAL A 87 -13.00 -1.49 1.12
C VAL A 87 -12.05 -1.21 2.29
N ILE A 88 -11.55 0.02 2.39
CA ILE A 88 -10.66 0.47 3.46
C ILE A 88 -11.43 1.47 4.32
N PRO A 89 -11.93 1.07 5.51
CA PRO A 89 -12.65 1.99 6.39
C PRO A 89 -11.79 3.21 6.74
N PRO A 90 -12.36 4.42 6.88
CA PRO A 90 -11.57 5.60 7.24
C PRO A 90 -10.73 5.42 8.52
N SER A 91 -11.21 4.66 9.51
CA SER A 91 -10.47 4.39 10.76
C SER A 91 -9.14 3.65 10.54
N PHE A 92 -9.04 2.84 9.48
CA PHE A 92 -7.86 2.06 9.13
C PHE A 92 -6.57 2.88 9.16
N TRP A 93 -6.63 4.12 8.66
CA TRP A 93 -5.47 5.00 8.59
C TRP A 93 -4.98 5.43 9.97
N GLN A 94 -5.90 5.72 10.88
CA GLN A 94 -5.57 6.06 12.26
C GLN A 94 -5.05 4.81 12.99
N ASP A 95 -5.70 3.67 12.78
CA ASP A 95 -5.36 2.38 13.39
C ASP A 95 -3.94 1.92 12.99
N CYS A 96 -3.55 2.12 11.73
CA CYS A 96 -2.19 1.86 11.25
C CYS A 96 -1.10 2.62 12.04
N LEU A 97 -1.43 3.82 12.56
CA LEU A 97 -0.48 4.65 13.30
C LEU A 97 -0.57 4.46 14.81
N SER A 98 -1.73 4.09 15.34
CA SER A 98 -1.99 4.04 16.79
C SER A 98 -2.01 2.63 17.39
N LEU A 99 -2.34 1.59 16.62
CA LEU A 99 -2.46 0.24 17.17
C LEU A 99 -1.12 -0.27 17.70
N PRO A 100 -1.11 -1.08 18.77
CA PRO A 100 0.06 -1.89 19.14
C PRO A 100 0.52 -2.78 17.98
N GLU A 101 1.80 -3.10 17.93
CA GLU A 101 2.44 -3.82 16.80
C GLU A 101 1.79 -5.19 16.52
N ASP A 102 1.46 -5.95 17.56
CA ASP A 102 0.77 -7.24 17.47
C ASP A 102 -0.60 -7.11 16.80
N ARG A 103 -1.37 -6.08 17.17
CA ARG A 103 -2.69 -5.83 16.57
C ARG A 103 -2.60 -5.27 15.16
N LEU A 104 -1.61 -4.41 14.91
CA LEU A 104 -1.32 -3.87 13.58
C LEU A 104 -1.02 -5.01 12.61
N ARG A 105 -0.13 -5.93 12.98
CA ARG A 105 0.23 -7.10 12.18
C ARG A 105 -0.98 -7.95 11.84
N ALA A 106 -1.82 -8.24 12.83
CA ALA A 106 -3.05 -9.01 12.62
C ALA A 106 -4.05 -8.27 11.69
N MET A 107 -4.24 -6.97 11.89
CA MET A 107 -5.12 -6.14 11.06
C MET A 107 -4.64 -6.09 9.61
N LEU A 108 -3.34 -5.85 9.37
CA LEU A 108 -2.78 -5.80 8.03
C LEU A 108 -2.89 -7.16 7.33
N ALA A 109 -2.58 -8.26 8.01
CA ALA A 109 -2.74 -9.61 7.46
C ALA A 109 -4.19 -9.95 7.06
N ALA A 110 -5.18 -9.42 7.78
CA ALA A 110 -6.60 -9.61 7.47
C ALA A 110 -7.13 -8.67 6.37
N THR A 111 -6.53 -7.48 6.23
CA THR A 111 -6.98 -6.44 5.28
C THR A 111 -6.29 -6.54 3.92
N LEU A 112 -5.13 -7.21 3.86
CA LEU A 112 -4.37 -7.48 2.64
C LEU A 112 -4.79 -8.85 2.08
N PRO A 113 -5.79 -8.95 1.19
CA PRO A 113 -5.94 -10.17 0.40
C PRO A 113 -4.65 -10.37 -0.42
N PRO A 114 -4.33 -11.62 -0.83
CA PRO A 114 -3.27 -11.84 -1.82
C PRO A 114 -3.64 -11.01 -3.05
N GLY A 115 -2.93 -9.88 -3.24
CA GLY A 115 -3.23 -8.92 -4.29
C GLY A 115 -3.32 -9.64 -5.61
N LYS A 116 -4.42 -9.40 -6.36
CA LYS A 116 -4.78 -10.04 -7.63
C LYS A 116 -3.58 -10.63 -8.39
N ALA A 117 -3.31 -11.91 -8.16
CA ALA A 117 -2.97 -12.78 -9.25
C ALA A 117 -4.28 -13.00 -10.00
N SER A 118 -4.29 -12.72 -11.30
CA SER A 118 -5.42 -13.02 -12.20
C SER A 118 -6.59 -12.03 -12.15
N LEU A 119 -6.50 -10.99 -12.98
CA LEU A 119 -7.64 -10.57 -13.82
C LEU A 119 -7.11 -10.26 -15.24
N GLU A 120 -6.43 -11.22 -15.84
CA GLU A 120 -6.71 -11.56 -17.24
C GLU A 120 -7.65 -12.76 -17.19
N GLU A 121 -8.89 -12.51 -16.78
CA GLU A 121 -9.98 -13.39 -17.17
C GLU A 121 -10.29 -13.01 -18.62
N ASP A 122 -9.79 -13.85 -19.52
CA ASP A 122 -10.18 -13.95 -20.92
C ASP A 122 -11.72 -13.98 -20.98
N ALA A 123 -12.32 -12.79 -21.07
CA ALA A 123 -13.73 -12.67 -21.32
C ALA A 123 -13.97 -13.28 -22.71
N PRO A 124 -14.88 -14.26 -22.87
CA PRO A 124 -15.21 -14.75 -24.20
C PRO A 124 -15.73 -13.55 -25.00
N ARG A 125 -15.05 -13.21 -26.09
CA ARG A 125 -15.60 -12.34 -27.14
C ARG A 125 -16.88 -13.00 -27.65
N SER A 126 -17.99 -12.71 -26.99
CA SER A 126 -19.30 -12.82 -27.61
C SER A 126 -19.32 -11.74 -28.67
N ASP A 127 -19.17 -12.11 -29.94
CA ASP A 127 -19.53 -11.25 -31.08
C ASP A 127 -21.03 -11.48 -31.34
N PRO A 128 -21.92 -10.52 -31.02
CA PRO A 128 -23.31 -10.59 -31.42
C PRO A 128 -23.44 -9.89 -32.77
N ARG A 129 -23.01 -10.58 -33.84
CA ARG A 129 -23.38 -10.27 -35.23
C ARG A 129 -23.82 -11.60 -35.84
N GLY A 130 -25.09 -11.85 -36.10
CA GLY A 130 -26.02 -10.97 -36.80
C GLY A 130 -25.86 -11.20 -38.31
N LEU A 131 -26.80 -11.95 -38.88
CA LEU A 131 -27.13 -12.10 -40.31
C LEU A 131 -26.15 -12.87 -41.21
N SER A 132 -26.51 -14.10 -41.60
CA SER A 132 -27.27 -14.41 -42.84
C SER A 132 -27.60 -15.90 -42.91
#